data_AF-A0A142BVI9-F1
#
_entry.id   AF-A0A142BVI9-F1
#
_cell.length_a   1.000
_cell.length_b   1.000
_cell.length_c   1.000
_cell.angle_alpha   90.00
_cell.angle_beta   90.00
_cell.angle_gamma   90.00
#
_symmetry.space_group_name_H-M   'P 1'
#
loop_
_entity.id
_entity.type
_entity.pdbx_description
1 polymer ?
#
loop_
_entity_poly.entity_id
_entity_poly.type
_entity_poly.pdbx_seq_one_letter_code
_entity_poly.pdbx_strand_id
1 'polypeptide(L)'
;MFRRRVFYDAATGAVLRCAMAEGCLAGDYTAEREAAVLGLSGCAYMEWMEPDAAVEAAFAPVDAVGNARTVTVAVDISGLAPQLIFSYAPPEQESGEVQEDA
;
A
#
# COMPACT_ATOMS: atom_id res chain seq x y z
N MET A 1 -5.58 -5.40 17.61
CA MET A 1 -5.34 -6.31 16.47
C MET A 1 -4.82 -5.48 15.32
N PHE A 2 -3.81 -5.97 14.61
CA PHE A 2 -3.27 -5.33 13.42
C PHE A 2 -3.70 -6.08 12.17
N ARG A 3 -3.77 -5.35 11.05
CA ARG A 3 -3.93 -5.95 9.74
C ARG A 3 -3.39 -5.06 8.63
N ARG A 4 -2.53 -5.62 7.78
CA ARG A 4 -2.10 -5.04 6.50
C ARG A 4 -2.58 -5.96 5.38
N ARG A 5 -3.19 -5.39 4.34
CA ARG A 5 -3.56 -6.12 3.12
C ARG A 5 -3.12 -5.37 1.89
N VAL A 6 -2.56 -6.10 0.93
CA VAL A 6 -2.29 -5.61 -0.42
C VAL A 6 -3.04 -6.51 -1.38
N PHE A 7 -4.07 -5.97 -2.03
CA PHE A 7 -4.79 -6.62 -3.11
C PHE A 7 -4.16 -6.25 -4.44
N TYR A 8 -3.95 -7.23 -5.31
CA TYR A 8 -3.29 -7.05 -6.59
C TYR A 8 -3.87 -8.00 -7.65
N ASP A 9 -3.73 -7.60 -8.91
CA ASP A 9 -4.07 -8.42 -10.05
C ASP A 9 -3.07 -9.58 -10.17
N ALA A 10 -3.56 -10.81 -10.15
CA ALA A 10 -2.72 -12.01 -10.11
C ALA A 10 -1.96 -12.27 -11.42
N ALA A 11 -2.40 -11.69 -12.54
CA ALA A 11 -1.79 -11.89 -13.85
C ALA A 11 -0.71 -10.85 -14.17
N THR A 12 -0.79 -9.67 -13.56
CA THR A 12 0.07 -8.52 -13.88
C THR A 12 0.89 -8.03 -12.70
N GLY A 13 0.52 -8.37 -11.46
CA GLY A 13 1.14 -7.82 -10.25
C GLY A 13 0.74 -6.37 -9.95
N ALA A 14 -0.21 -5.80 -10.72
CA ALA A 14 -0.69 -4.44 -10.51
C ALA A 14 -1.42 -4.35 -9.17
N VAL A 15 -0.97 -3.44 -8.30
CA VAL A 15 -1.62 -3.19 -7.01
C VAL A 15 -2.96 -2.49 -7.23
N LEU A 16 -4.02 -3.10 -6.69
CA LEU A 16 -5.39 -2.59 -6.76
C LEU A 16 -5.75 -1.81 -5.50
N ARG A 17 -5.26 -2.25 -4.33
CA ARG A 17 -5.56 -1.62 -3.04
C ARG A 17 -4.53 -2.01 -1.96
N CYS A 18 -4.07 -1.03 -1.19
CA CYS A 18 -3.25 -1.24 0.01
C CYS A 18 -3.95 -0.72 1.28
N ALA A 19 -4.37 -1.58 2.19
CA ALA A 19 -5.02 -1.22 3.44
C ALA A 19 -4.12 -1.51 4.65
N MET A 20 -4.20 -0.65 5.67
CA MET A 20 -3.73 -0.93 7.03
C MET A 20 -4.86 -0.56 7.97
N ALA A 21 -5.10 -1.42 8.96
CA ALA A 21 -6.02 -1.16 10.04
C ALA A 21 -5.42 -1.67 11.35
N GLU A 22 -5.65 -0.93 12.43
CA GLU A 22 -5.22 -1.31 13.76
C GLU A 22 -6.32 -0.97 14.78
N GLY A 23 -6.43 -1.79 15.83
CA GLY A 23 -7.31 -1.56 16.96
C GLY A 23 -8.34 -2.69 17.15
N CYS A 24 -9.60 -2.30 17.39
CA CYS A 24 -10.72 -3.22 17.60
C CYS A 24 -11.28 -3.70 16.25
N LEU A 25 -10.52 -4.57 15.59
CA LEU A 25 -10.90 -5.14 14.30
C LEU A 25 -11.82 -6.35 14.50
N ALA A 26 -12.80 -6.49 13.62
CA ALA A 26 -13.63 -7.69 13.57
C ALA A 26 -12.79 -8.90 13.10
N GLY A 27 -12.68 -9.91 13.96
CA GLY A 27 -11.84 -11.09 13.70
C GLY A 27 -12.28 -11.91 12.48
N ASP A 28 -13.58 -11.91 12.17
CA ASP A 28 -14.19 -12.60 11.03
C ASP A 28 -14.13 -11.80 9.71
N TYR A 29 -13.53 -10.60 9.72
CA TYR A 29 -13.42 -9.78 8.52
C TYR A 29 -12.28 -10.29 7.64
N THR A 30 -12.51 -11.33 6.83
CA THR A 30 -11.47 -11.97 5.99
C THR A 30 -11.07 -11.10 4.79
N ALA A 31 -9.99 -11.49 4.10
CA ALA A 31 -9.52 -10.79 2.90
C ALA A 31 -10.54 -10.90 1.76
N GLU A 32 -11.19 -12.05 1.61
CA GLU A 32 -12.23 -12.30 0.62
C GLU A 32 -13.46 -11.45 0.86
N ARG A 33 -13.86 -11.28 2.13
CA ARG A 33 -14.98 -10.40 2.50
C ARG A 33 -14.67 -8.94 2.16
N GLU A 34 -13.47 -8.47 2.48
CA GLU A 34 -13.05 -7.11 2.12
C GLU A 34 -12.98 -6.94 0.60
N ALA A 35 -12.38 -7.90 -0.12
CA ALA A 35 -12.33 -7.89 -1.56
C ALA A 35 -13.73 -7.83 -2.18
N ALA A 36 -14.69 -8.61 -1.67
CA ALA A 36 -16.08 -8.56 -2.14
C ALA A 36 -16.74 -7.20 -1.91
N VAL A 37 -16.56 -6.58 -0.74
CA VAL A 37 -17.09 -5.23 -0.43
C VAL A 37 -16.49 -4.16 -1.35
N LEU A 38 -15.21 -4.31 -1.71
CA LEU A 38 -14.50 -3.37 -2.57
C LEU A 38 -14.67 -3.65 -4.08
N GLY A 39 -15.40 -4.71 -4.47
CA GLY A 39 -15.54 -5.11 -5.87
C GLY A 39 -14.26 -5.72 -6.47
N LEU A 40 -13.36 -6.23 -5.63
CA LEU A 40 -12.08 -6.85 -5.98
C LEU A 40 -12.12 -8.38 -5.89
N SER A 41 -13.30 -9.00 -5.94
CA SER A 41 -13.43 -10.46 -5.86
C SER A 41 -12.60 -11.17 -6.93
N GLY A 42 -11.86 -12.20 -6.53
CA GLY A 42 -11.00 -12.98 -7.43
C GLY A 42 -9.60 -12.40 -7.64
N CYS A 43 -9.27 -11.25 -7.06
CA CYS A 43 -7.88 -10.76 -7.02
C CYS A 43 -7.03 -11.58 -6.02
N ALA A 44 -5.71 -11.49 -6.19
CA ALA A 44 -4.77 -12.05 -5.23
C ALA A 44 -4.50 -11.04 -4.10
N TYR A 45 -4.02 -11.54 -2.96
CA TYR A 45 -3.68 -10.68 -1.83
C TYR A 45 -2.46 -11.16 -1.05
N MET A 46 -1.80 -10.22 -0.39
CA MET A 46 -0.82 -10.47 0.68
C MET A 46 -1.41 -9.91 1.97
N GLU A 47 -1.25 -10.63 3.08
CA GLU A 47 -1.80 -10.25 4.38
C GLU A 47 -0.76 -10.38 5.50
N TRP A 48 -0.76 -9.41 6.40
CA TRP A 48 -0.03 -9.47 7.66
C TRP A 48 -1.00 -9.20 8.80
N MET A 49 -0.97 -10.07 9.81
CA MET A 49 -1.81 -9.99 11.01
C MET A 49 -1.07 -9.38 12.20
N GLU A 50 0.25 -9.22 12.06
CA GLU A 50 1.12 -8.49 12.98
C GLU A 50 1.96 -7.49 12.18
N PRO A 51 2.38 -6.36 12.77
CA PRO A 51 3.20 -5.37 12.07
C PRO A 51 4.54 -5.96 11.64
N ASP A 52 4.87 -5.82 10.36
CA ASP A 52 6.23 -6.06 9.86
C ASP A 52 6.96 -4.72 9.76
N ALA A 53 7.97 -4.52 10.59
CA ALA A 53 8.67 -3.25 10.70
C ALA A 53 9.29 -2.78 9.37
N ALA A 54 9.78 -3.70 8.53
CA ALA A 54 10.38 -3.34 7.25
C ALA A 54 9.31 -2.95 6.23
N VAL A 55 8.20 -3.70 6.19
CA VAL A 55 7.06 -3.39 5.31
C VAL A 55 6.42 -2.06 5.71
N GLU A 56 6.13 -1.83 7.00
CA GLU A 56 5.51 -0.58 7.44
C GLU A 56 6.44 0.63 7.22
N ALA A 57 7.75 0.46 7.43
CA ALA A 57 8.72 1.51 7.10
C ALA A 57 8.77 1.81 5.59
N ALA A 58 8.56 0.81 4.71
CA ALA A 58 8.49 1.01 3.28
C ALA A 58 7.20 1.73 2.84
N PHE A 59 6.07 1.48 3.51
CA PHE A 59 4.82 2.20 3.28
C PHE A 59 4.79 3.62 3.86
N ALA A 60 5.71 3.97 4.75
CA ALA A 60 5.70 5.26 5.42
C ALA A 60 5.83 6.43 4.42
N PRO A 61 5.03 7.50 4.58
CA PRO A 61 5.05 8.68 3.70
C PRO A 61 6.27 9.59 3.94
N VAL A 62 7.11 9.22 4.91
CA VAL A 62 8.37 9.89 5.23
C VAL A 62 9.50 8.87 5.21
N ASP A 63 10.70 9.30 4.81
CA ASP A 63 11.91 8.50 4.95
C ASP A 63 12.45 8.50 6.39
N ALA A 64 13.55 7.78 6.62
CA ALA A 64 14.17 7.66 7.95
C ALA A 64 14.74 8.98 8.51
N VAL A 65 14.90 10.01 7.67
CA VAL A 65 15.40 11.35 8.05
C VAL A 65 14.24 12.33 8.25
N GLY A 66 13.02 11.94 7.89
CA GLY A 66 11.80 12.74 8.04
C GLY A 66 11.39 13.51 6.77
N ASN A 67 12.02 13.24 5.62
CA ASN A 67 11.61 13.86 4.36
C ASN A 67 10.34 13.19 3.84
N ALA A 68 9.34 14.00 3.46
CA ALA A 68 8.16 13.49 2.79
C ALA A 68 8.51 12.83 1.44
N ARG A 69 7.79 11.77 1.10
CA ARG A 69 7.94 11.02 -0.16
C ARG A 69 6.60 10.45 -0.62
N THR A 70 6.41 10.41 -1.93
CA THR A 70 5.42 9.57 -2.58
C THR A 70 5.94 8.13 -2.63
N VAL A 71 5.12 7.19 -2.18
CA VAL A 71 5.42 5.75 -2.23
C VAL A 71 4.55 5.13 -3.32
N THR A 72 5.19 4.54 -4.32
CA THR A 72 4.52 3.68 -5.31
C THR A 72 4.84 2.23 -5.01
N VAL A 73 3.82 1.37 -5.08
CA VAL A 73 3.92 -0.04 -4.72
C VAL A 73 3.48 -0.89 -5.90
N ALA A 74 4.25 -1.91 -6.20
CA ALA A 74 3.93 -2.96 -7.17
C ALA A 74 4.14 -4.34 -6.54
N VAL A 75 3.58 -5.39 -7.14
CA VAL A 75 3.87 -6.77 -6.76
C VAL A 75 4.65 -7.43 -7.89
N ASP A 76 5.85 -7.92 -7.59
CA ASP A 76 6.59 -8.80 -8.48
C ASP A 76 6.04 -10.21 -8.37
N ILE A 77 5.53 -10.73 -9.48
CA ILE A 77 4.98 -12.09 -9.62
C ILE A 77 5.88 -13.00 -10.47
N SER A 78 7.09 -12.56 -10.84
CA SER A 78 8.00 -13.33 -11.67
C SER A 78 8.67 -14.51 -10.94
N GLY A 79 8.72 -14.44 -9.60
CA GLY A 79 9.28 -15.47 -8.73
C GLY A 79 8.29 -16.55 -8.28
N LEU A 80 8.79 -17.52 -7.49
CA LEU A 80 7.96 -18.57 -6.88
C LEU A 80 6.98 -18.03 -5.84
N ALA A 81 7.31 -16.93 -5.19
CA ALA A 81 6.46 -16.23 -4.23
C ALA A 81 6.37 -14.74 -4.62
N PRO A 82 5.17 -14.15 -4.64
CA PRO A 82 5.01 -12.73 -4.90
C PRO A 82 5.74 -11.85 -3.88
N GLN A 83 6.34 -10.75 -4.35
CA GLN A 83 7.09 -9.82 -3.50
C GLN A 83 6.66 -8.37 -3.73
N LEU A 84 6.64 -7.56 -2.67
CA LEU A 84 6.38 -6.13 -2.80
C LEU A 84 7.62 -5.42 -3.34
N ILE A 85 7.44 -4.61 -4.38
CA ILE A 85 8.42 -3.65 -4.87
C ILE A 85 7.94 -2.26 -4.50
N PHE A 86 8.85 -1.47 -3.92
CA PHE A 86 8.60 -0.09 -3.55
C PHE A 86 9.51 0.83 -4.37
N SER A 87 8.91 1.88 -4.93
CA SER A 87 9.63 2.99 -5.54
C SER A 87 9.22 4.30 -4.87
N TYR A 88 10.21 5.18 -4.67
CA TYR A 88 10.05 6.41 -3.91
C TYR A 88 10.35 7.61 -4.79
N ALA A 89 9.54 8.66 -4.67
CA ALA A 89 9.76 9.95 -5.30
C ALA A 89 9.46 11.06 -4.29
N PRO A 90 10.01 12.28 -4.47
CA PRO A 90 9.51 13.45 -3.75
C PRO A 90 8.01 13.63 -4.02
N PRO A 91 7.23 14.20 -3.07
CA PRO A 91 5.86 14.62 -3.34
C PRO A 91 5.86 15.59 -4.53
N GLU A 92 4.85 15.49 -5.39
CA GLU A 92 4.65 16.51 -6.42
C GLU A 92 4.42 17.86 -5.72
N GLN A 93 5.26 18.84 -6.03
CA GLN A 93 5.02 20.19 -5.57
C GLN A 93 3.87 20.74 -6.41
N GLU A 94 2.74 21.07 -5.77
CA GLU A 94 1.76 21.96 -6.41
C GLU A 94 2.55 23.22 -6.78
N SER A 95 2.76 23.42 -8.09
CA SER A 95 3.40 24.64 -8.60
C SER A 95 2.41 25.77 -8.37
N GLY A 96 2.42 26.35 -7.18
CA GLY A 96 1.73 27.61 -6.92
C GLY A 96 2.36 28.67 -7.81
N GLU A 97 1.61 29.14 -8.80
CA GLU A 97 1.93 30.36 -9.54
C GLU A 97 2.19 31.46 -8.51
N VAL A 98 3.43 31.94 -8.45
CA VAL A 98 3.76 33.15 -7.70
C VAL A 98 3.16 34.29 -8.51
N GLN A 99 1.97 34.75 -8.12
CA GLN A 99 1.45 36.03 -8.61
C GLN A 99 2.31 37.13 -7.96
N GLU A 100 3.40 37.50 -8.63
CA GLU A 100 4.06 38.79 -8.44
C GLU A 100 3.10 39.89 -8.90
N ASP A 101 2.34 40.47 -7.97
CA ASP A 101 1.73 41.78 -8.20
C ASP A 101 2.75 42.86 -7.85
N ALA A 102 3.10 43.64 -8.89
CA ALA A 102 4.05 44.73 -8.91
C ALA A 102 3.45 46.06 -8.43
#